data_AF-A0A7X9D0C0-F1
#
_entry.id   AF-A0A7X9D0C0-F1
#
_cell.length_a   1.000
_cell.length_b   1.000
_cell.length_c   1.000
_cell.angle_alpha   90.00
_cell.angle_beta   90.00
_cell.angle_gamma   90.00
#
_symmetry.space_group_name_H-M   'P 1'
#
loop_
_entity.id
_entity.type
_entity.pdbx_description
1 polymer ?
#
loop_
_entity_poly.entity_id
_entity_poly.type
_entity_poly.pdbx_seq_one_letter_code
_entity_poly.pdbx_strand_id
1 'polypeptide(L)'
;MSIKPIDFQVMIPKTAEISKMQNDEHNKGLSISQQQTGIIQQKSEDAVNLVHAQKETQNAKIREDEEKKQKKEKKKKDKYKGRYSMKGEKKTDEHDTGFIDVRL
;
A
#
# COMPACT_ATOMS: atom_id res chain seq x y z
N MET A 1 38.93 -61.30 10.39
CA MET A 1 38.85 -60.09 11.24
C MET A 1 37.69 -60.28 12.21
N SER A 2 37.95 -60.31 13.51
CA SER A 2 36.92 -60.38 14.55
C SER A 2 36.47 -58.96 14.88
N ILE A 3 35.21 -58.63 14.57
CA ILE A 3 34.58 -57.36 14.96
C ILE A 3 34.40 -57.37 16.48
N LYS A 4 35.02 -56.42 17.18
CA LYS A 4 34.77 -56.21 18.61
C LYS A 4 33.43 -55.48 18.77
N PRO A 5 32.55 -55.89 19.70
CA PRO A 5 31.30 -55.19 19.95
C PRO A 5 31.60 -53.78 20.45
N ILE A 6 30.87 -52.80 19.91
CA ILE A 6 30.90 -51.41 20.37
C ILE A 6 29.79 -51.27 21.40
N ASP A 7 30.16 -50.97 22.63
CA ASP A 7 29.20 -50.65 23.68
C ASP A 7 28.68 -49.22 23.45
N PHE A 8 27.37 -49.09 23.26
CA PHE A 8 26.72 -47.78 23.14
C PHE A 8 26.22 -47.33 24.50
N GLN A 9 26.68 -46.17 24.97
CA GLN A 9 26.11 -45.54 26.15
C GLN A 9 24.95 -44.65 25.73
N VAL A 10 23.72 -45.07 26.04
CA VAL A 10 22.50 -44.26 25.81
C VAL A 10 22.19 -43.50 27.10
N MET A 11 22.23 -42.16 27.03
CA MET A 11 21.79 -41.30 28.12
C MET A 11 20.27 -41.11 28.01
N ILE A 12 19.51 -41.54 29.02
CA ILE A 12 18.08 -41.27 29.08
C ILE A 12 17.90 -39.86 29.68
N PRO A 13 17.35 -38.90 28.92
CA PRO A 13 17.17 -37.53 29.41
C PRO A 13 16.16 -37.51 30.55
N LYS A 14 16.42 -36.66 31.55
CA LYS A 14 15.47 -36.48 32.65
C LYS A 14 14.25 -35.74 32.14
N THR A 15 13.08 -35.99 32.74
CA THR A 15 11.81 -35.34 32.34
C THR A 15 11.89 -33.81 32.37
N ALA A 16 12.67 -33.24 33.29
CA ALA A 16 12.94 -31.81 33.36
C ALA A 16 13.69 -31.26 32.12
N GLU A 17 14.61 -32.05 31.55
CA GLU A 17 15.35 -31.67 30.35
C GLU A 17 14.45 -31.72 29.11
N ILE A 18 13.57 -32.73 29.02
CA ILE A 18 12.57 -32.84 27.95
C ILE A 18 11.62 -31.64 27.97
N SER A 19 11.12 -31.27 29.14
CA SER A 19 10.23 -30.12 29.29
C SER A 19 10.91 -28.81 28.90
N LYS A 20 12.18 -28.63 29.28
CA LYS A 20 12.96 -27.45 28.88
C LYS A 20 13.17 -27.40 27.37
N MET A 21 13.54 -28.53 26.74
CA MET A 21 13.73 -28.60 25.29
C MET A 21 12.44 -28.26 24.52
N GLN A 22 11.29 -28.77 24.95
CA GLN A 22 10.00 -28.45 24.35
C GLN A 22 9.64 -26.96 24.49
N ASN A 23 9.91 -26.38 25.66
CA ASN A 23 9.62 -24.96 25.90
C ASN A 23 10.53 -24.07 25.05
N ASP A 24 11.83 -24.40 24.96
CA ASP A 24 12.79 -23.69 24.13
C ASP A 24 12.42 -23.78 22.63
N GLU A 25 11.97 -24.94 22.16
CA GLU A 25 11.49 -25.13 20.79
C GLU A 25 10.22 -24.31 20.51
N HIS A 26 9.26 -24.30 21.44
CA HIS A 26 8.04 -23.52 21.31
C HIS A 26 8.33 -22.01 21.27
N ASN A 27 9.19 -21.52 22.17
CA ASN A 27 9.58 -20.12 22.21
C ASN A 27 10.31 -19.68 20.93
N LYS A 28 11.18 -20.54 20.39
CA LYS A 28 11.86 -20.28 19.12
C LYS A 28 10.87 -20.19 17.97
N GLY A 29 9.90 -21.10 17.90
CA GLY A 29 8.84 -21.06 16.89
C GLY A 29 8.01 -19.77 16.97
N LEU A 30 7.64 -19.37 18.18
CA LEU A 30 6.90 -18.13 18.44
C LEU A 30 7.68 -16.89 18.01
N SER A 31 8.98 -16.82 18.34
CA SER A 31 9.85 -15.71 17.93
C SER A 31 9.98 -15.61 16.40
N ILE A 32 10.13 -16.74 15.69
CA ILE A 32 10.23 -16.75 14.24
C ILE A 32 8.90 -16.29 13.61
N SER A 33 7.77 -16.76 14.13
CA SER A 33 6.44 -16.38 13.65
C SER A 33 6.19 -14.87 13.84
N GLN A 34 6.57 -14.31 14.99
CA GLN A 34 6.48 -12.87 15.24
C GLN A 34 7.34 -12.07 14.26
N GLN A 35 8.59 -12.50 14.01
CA GLN A 35 9.47 -11.85 13.03
C GLN A 35 8.88 -11.88 11.62
N GLN A 36 8.37 -13.03 11.18
CA GLN A 36 7.73 -13.15 9.87
C GLN A 36 6.51 -12.24 9.74
N THR A 37 5.67 -12.17 10.78
CA THR A 37 4.50 -11.30 10.80
C THR A 37 4.90 -9.83 10.68
N GLY A 38 5.93 -9.40 11.42
CA GLY A 38 6.46 -8.04 11.33
C GLY A 38 6.96 -7.68 9.93
N ILE A 39 7.69 -8.59 9.27
CA ILE A 39 8.18 -8.37 7.89
C ILE A 39 7.02 -8.26 6.90
N ILE A 40 6.01 -9.12 7.03
CA ILE A 40 4.83 -9.10 6.14
C ILE A 40 4.04 -7.80 6.34
N GLN A 41 3.87 -7.34 7.58
CA GLN A 41 3.20 -6.10 7.88
C GLN A 41 3.94 -4.91 7.26
N GLN A 42 5.24 -4.78 7.50
CA GLN A 42 6.07 -3.71 6.90
C GLN A 42 5.99 -3.71 5.38
N LYS A 43 6.11 -4.88 4.75
CA LYS A 43 6.01 -5.01 3.29
C LYS A 43 4.63 -4.59 2.77
N SER A 44 3.57 -4.86 3.53
CA SER A 44 2.21 -4.47 3.17
C SER A 44 2.02 -2.95 3.29
N GLU A 45 2.53 -2.34 4.35
CA GLU A 45 2.52 -0.90 4.55
C GLU A 45 3.31 -0.18 3.44
N ASP A 46 4.51 -0.67 3.10
CA ASP A 46 5.32 -0.14 2.02
C ASP A 46 4.62 -0.25 0.66
N ALA A 47 3.96 -1.37 0.38
CA ALA A 47 3.21 -1.57 -0.85
C ALA A 47 2.02 -0.59 -0.97
N VAL A 48 1.27 -0.41 0.12
CA VAL A 48 0.16 0.56 0.17
C VAL A 48 0.68 1.97 -0.04
N ASN A 49 1.75 2.35 0.67
CA ASN A 49 2.40 3.66 0.52
C ASN A 49 2.87 3.92 -0.91
N LEU A 50 3.46 2.92 -1.58
CA LEU A 50 3.90 3.03 -2.97
C LEU A 50 2.73 3.28 -3.94
N VAL A 51 1.61 2.56 -3.78
CA VAL A 51 0.41 2.76 -4.61
C VAL A 51 -0.18 4.16 -4.38
N HIS A 52 -0.24 4.62 -3.13
CA HIS A 52 -0.71 5.97 -2.82
C HIS A 52 0.22 7.06 -3.38
N ALA A 53 1.54 6.92 -3.22
CA ALA A 53 2.51 7.85 -3.78
C ALA A 53 2.41 7.95 -5.32
N GLN A 54 2.17 6.82 -6.00
CA GLN A 54 1.96 6.80 -7.44
C GLN A 54 0.66 7.54 -7.82
N LYS A 55 -0.44 7.34 -7.07
CA LYS A 55 -1.72 8.04 -7.29
C LYS A 55 -1.59 9.54 -7.08
N GLU A 56 -0.89 9.97 -6.03
CA GLU A 56 -0.63 11.40 -5.76
C GLU A 56 0.20 12.03 -6.88
N THR A 57 1.25 11.35 -7.36
CA THR A 57 2.08 11.84 -8.46
C THR A 57 1.29 11.98 -9.76
N GLN A 58 0.41 11.02 -10.07
CA GLN A 58 -0.46 11.09 -11.24
C GLN A 58 -1.50 12.21 -11.11
N ASN A 59 -2.12 12.37 -9.95
CA ASN A 59 -3.08 13.45 -9.68
C ASN A 59 -2.42 14.83 -9.80
N ALA A 60 -1.20 14.99 -9.28
CA ALA A 60 -0.43 16.23 -9.40
C ALA A 60 -0.16 16.58 -10.87
N LYS A 61 0.24 15.59 -11.68
CA LYS A 61 0.46 15.77 -13.14
C LYS A 61 -0.82 16.16 -13.88
N ILE A 62 -1.94 15.48 -13.59
CA ILE A 62 -3.24 15.77 -14.21
C ILE A 62 -3.68 17.20 -13.87
N ARG A 63 -3.58 17.61 -12.60
CA ARG A 63 -3.92 18.97 -12.15
C ARG A 63 -3.08 20.03 -12.85
N GLU A 64 -1.78 19.80 -13.03
CA GLU A 64 -0.89 20.73 -13.74
C GLU A 64 -1.28 20.86 -15.23
N ASP A 65 -1.64 19.75 -15.89
CA ASP A 65 -2.08 19.73 -17.29
C ASP A 65 -3.44 20.42 -17.48
N GLU A 66 -4.37 20.23 -16.53
CA GLU A 66 -5.67 20.93 -16.50
C GLU A 66 -5.51 22.43 -16.29
N GLU A 67 -4.66 22.87 -15.34
CA GLU A 67 -4.38 24.29 -15.12
C GLU A 67 -3.73 24.94 -16.36
N LYS A 68 -2.82 24.23 -17.04
CA LYS A 68 -2.22 24.69 -18.31
C LYS A 68 -3.26 24.80 -19.42
N LYS A 69 -4.19 23.85 -19.54
CA LYS A 69 -5.30 23.91 -20.51
C LYS A 69 -6.24 25.08 -20.22
N GLN A 70 -6.67 25.26 -18.96
CA GLN A 70 -7.53 26.37 -18.58
C GLN A 70 -6.88 27.74 -18.79
N LYS A 71 -5.57 27.89 -18.51
CA LYS A 71 -4.84 29.13 -18.81
C LYS A 71 -4.77 29.42 -20.31
N LYS A 72 -4.59 28.40 -21.17
CA LYS A 72 -4.60 28.56 -22.63
C LYS A 72 -5.99 28.92 -23.15
N GLU A 73 -7.04 28.34 -22.62
CA GLU A 73 -8.42 28.67 -23.00
C GLU A 73 -8.83 30.07 -22.54
N LYS A 74 -8.52 30.48 -21.30
CA LYS A 74 -8.76 31.85 -20.83
C LYS A 74 -8.05 32.88 -21.71
N LYS A 75 -6.77 32.66 -22.05
CA LYS A 75 -6.02 33.53 -22.97
C LYS A 75 -6.63 33.61 -24.38
N LYS A 76 -7.19 32.51 -24.91
CA LYS A 76 -7.90 32.51 -26.20
C LYS A 76 -9.24 33.26 -26.11
N LYS A 77 -9.99 33.07 -25.01
CA LYS A 77 -11.29 33.70 -24.77
C LYS A 77 -11.17 35.21 -24.55
N ASP A 78 -10.11 35.67 -23.87
CA ASP A 78 -9.82 37.10 -23.71
C ASP A 78 -9.40 37.76 -25.02
N LYS A 79 -8.64 37.06 -25.87
CA LYS A 79 -8.29 37.55 -27.23
C LYS A 79 -9.52 37.68 -28.14
N TYR A 80 -10.52 36.83 -27.96
CA TYR A 80 -11.78 36.88 -28.71
C TYR A 80 -12.75 37.94 -28.15
N LYS A 81 -12.84 38.09 -26.82
CA LYS A 81 -13.67 39.14 -26.19
C LYS A 81 -13.21 40.56 -26.51
N GLY A 82 -11.90 40.80 -26.67
CA GLY A 82 -11.37 42.09 -27.11
C GLY A 82 -11.75 42.49 -28.55
N ARG A 83 -12.26 41.56 -29.37
CA ARG A 83 -12.74 41.83 -30.74
C ARG A 83 -14.27 41.95 -30.84
N TYR A 84 -15.01 41.56 -29.80
CA TYR A 84 -16.47 41.42 -29.84
C TYR A 84 -17.19 42.06 -28.64
N SER A 85 -16.53 42.97 -27.90
CA SER A 85 -17.20 43.78 -26.87
C SER A 85 -18.02 44.91 -27.48
N MET A 86 -19.01 44.54 -28.30
CA MET A 86 -20.24 45.28 -28.49
C MET A 86 -21.34 44.21 -28.63
N LYS A 87 -22.33 44.25 -27.74
CA LYS A 87 -23.51 43.36 -27.59
C LYS A 87 -23.34 42.03 -26.85
N GLY A 88 -24.06 41.92 -25.73
CA GLY A 88 -24.99 40.80 -25.54
C GLY A 88 -24.87 40.03 -24.23
N GLU A 89 -25.90 40.14 -23.41
CA GLU A 89 -26.16 39.53 -22.09
C GLU A 89 -26.35 37.99 -22.02
N LYS A 90 -26.12 37.45 -20.80
CA LYS A 90 -26.79 36.31 -20.08
C LYS A 90 -26.77 34.90 -20.76
N LYS A 91 -26.88 33.72 -20.11
CA LYS A 91 -27.48 33.20 -18.86
C LYS A 91 -26.68 31.98 -18.31
N THR A 92 -27.13 31.55 -17.13
CA THR A 92 -26.87 30.36 -16.27
C THR A 92 -26.84 29.01 -16.98
N ASP A 93 -26.30 27.97 -16.32
CA ASP A 93 -27.09 26.80 -15.86
C ASP A 93 -26.24 25.80 -15.06
N GLU A 94 -26.83 25.34 -13.97
CA GLU A 94 -26.35 24.34 -13.01
C GLU A 94 -26.34 22.95 -13.65
N HIS A 95 -25.35 22.11 -13.28
CA HIS A 95 -25.40 20.68 -13.53
C HIS A 95 -25.19 19.92 -12.22
N ASP A 96 -26.31 19.44 -11.69
CA ASP A 96 -26.41 18.38 -10.68
C ASP A 96 -25.59 17.16 -11.10
N THR A 97 -24.76 16.66 -10.19
CA THR A 97 -24.05 15.39 -10.34
C THR A 97 -24.77 14.32 -9.51
N GLY A 98 -25.32 13.31 -10.20
CA GLY A 98 -26.08 12.22 -9.58
C GLY A 98 -25.18 11.26 -8.80
N PHE A 99 -25.58 10.96 -7.56
CA PHE A 99 -25.01 9.89 -6.75
C PHE A 99 -25.58 8.53 -7.18
N ILE A 100 -24.74 7.49 -7.22
CA ILE A 100 -25.17 6.09 -7.31
C ILE A 100 -24.89 5.45 -5.95
N ASP A 101 -25.96 5.06 -5.25
CA ASP A 101 -25.95 4.34 -3.97
C ASP A 101 -26.00 2.83 -4.23
N VAL A 102 -25.01 2.09 -3.76
CA VAL A 102 -24.99 0.61 -3.81
C VAL A 102 -25.04 0.12 -2.37
N ARG A 103 -26.22 -0.31 -1.93
CA ARG A 103 -26.42 -0.93 -0.62
C ARG A 103 -26.02 -2.41 -0.65
N LEU A 104 -25.36 -2.84 0.42
CA LEU A 104 -25.22 -4.22 0.88
C LEU A 104 -26.01 -4.36 2.18
#